data_AF-A0A154IIU9-F1
#
_entry.id   AF-A0A154IIU9-F1
#
_cell.length_a   1.000
_cell.length_b   1.000
_cell.length_c   1.000
_cell.angle_alpha   90.00
_cell.angle_beta   90.00
_cell.angle_gamma   90.00
#
_symmetry.space_group_name_H-M   'P 1'
#
loop_
_entity.id
_entity.type
_entity.pdbx_description
1 polymer ?
#
loop_
_entity_poly.entity_id
_entity_poly.type
_entity_poly.pdbx_seq_one_letter_code
_entity_poly.pdbx_strand_id
1 'polypeptide(L)'
;MTHGSPTLIDDWLQWMRDFQREALTLTQLLEFDPDSVNDPELLSVKFALYARLLTFLDTAIRHTESDKLLDLRIVARNAIECGMHMDAASRWPDYLRKLKDDDKASRRSLAVEIPAEILDAKNRRIRQGMLNDKTAKRLQPTDLGKGSDFARLVLMYRKISSDTAHVTASSLDRHMATDTEGVTRLTIDPIIDDEELYEAFTTIALTLLLCTWLLMDAVPESSRNGAMLELAERYQSLYRRDIRLFKDQDE
;
A
#
# COMPACT_ATOMS: atom_id res chain seq x y z
N MET A 1 25.05 -5.26 -17.38
CA MET A 1 24.99 -5.17 -15.91
C MET A 1 25.00 -3.70 -15.55
N THR A 2 23.84 -3.06 -15.54
CA THR A 2 23.65 -1.79 -14.86
C THR A 2 23.19 -2.18 -13.46
N HIS A 3 24.16 -2.28 -12.55
CA HIS A 3 23.82 -2.23 -11.13
C HIS A 3 23.07 -0.92 -10.94
N GLY A 4 21.85 -0.97 -10.39
CA GLY A 4 21.23 0.24 -9.88
C GLY A 4 22.25 0.96 -9.00
N SER A 5 22.29 2.29 -9.03
CA SER A 5 23.32 3.03 -8.28
C SER A 5 23.31 2.48 -6.85
N PRO A 6 24.38 1.82 -6.35
CA PRO A 6 24.35 1.09 -5.08
C PRO A 6 23.82 1.95 -3.93
N THR A 7 24.05 3.26 -4.05
CA THR A 7 23.56 4.29 -3.14
C THR A 7 22.03 4.42 -3.10
N LEU A 8 21.30 4.25 -4.19
CA LEU A 8 19.83 4.39 -4.21
C LEU A 8 19.19 3.32 -3.32
N ILE A 9 19.46 2.05 -3.62
CA ILE A 9 18.87 0.91 -2.90
C ILE A 9 19.30 0.97 -1.42
N ASP A 10 20.59 1.18 -1.15
CA ASP A 10 21.11 1.19 0.21
C ASP A 10 20.50 2.32 1.06
N ASP A 11 20.37 3.53 0.51
CA ASP A 11 19.81 4.67 1.24
C ASP A 11 18.32 4.49 1.55
N TRP A 12 17.55 4.02 0.57
CA TRP A 12 16.11 3.77 0.75
C TRP A 12 15.85 2.59 1.68
N LEU A 13 16.65 1.52 1.58
CA LEU A 13 16.59 0.40 2.50
C LEU A 13 16.90 0.83 3.93
N GLN A 14 17.95 1.65 4.12
CA GLN A 14 18.28 2.19 5.43
C GLN A 14 17.16 3.07 5.99
N TRP A 15 16.58 3.95 5.16
CA TRP A 15 15.44 4.77 5.56
C TRP A 15 14.24 3.90 5.99
N MET A 16 13.90 2.85 5.23
CA MET A 16 12.80 1.93 5.56
C MET A 16 13.03 1.19 6.88
N ARG A 17 14.26 0.71 7.13
CA ARG A 17 14.63 0.04 8.40
C ARG A 17 14.54 1.00 9.58
N ASP A 18 15.03 2.23 9.42
CA ASP A 18 14.91 3.25 10.46
C ASP A 18 13.44 3.58 10.73
N PHE A 19 12.63 3.76 9.69
CA PHE A 19 11.21 3.97 9.83
C PHE A 19 10.53 2.82 10.56
N GLN A 20 10.83 1.56 10.21
CA GLN A 20 10.24 0.39 10.85
C GLN A 20 10.54 0.38 12.35
N ARG A 21 11.79 0.65 12.73
CA ARG A 21 12.19 0.71 14.14
C ARG A 21 11.41 1.79 14.90
N GLU A 22 11.35 3.01 14.37
CA GLU A 22 10.63 4.10 15.04
C GLU A 22 9.11 3.86 15.06
N ALA A 23 8.56 3.23 14.02
CA ALA A 23 7.15 2.89 13.95
C ALA A 23 6.76 1.83 14.98
N LEU A 24 7.61 0.83 15.21
CA LEU A 24 7.38 -0.17 16.26
C LEU A 24 7.38 0.46 17.65
N THR A 25 8.34 1.35 17.94
CA THR A 25 8.33 2.15 19.18
C THR A 25 7.04 2.96 19.30
N LEU A 26 6.62 3.63 18.23
CA LEU A 26 5.36 4.38 18.22
C LEU A 26 4.17 3.47 18.53
N THR A 27 4.07 2.27 17.94
CA THR A 27 2.94 1.36 18.22
C THR A 27 2.83 0.93 19.68
N GLN A 28 3.93 0.94 20.44
CA GLN A 28 3.91 0.63 21.87
C GLN A 28 3.38 1.80 22.72
N LEU A 29 3.40 3.02 22.17
CA LEU A 29 2.93 4.24 22.82
C LEU A 29 1.51 4.62 22.39
N LEU A 30 1.02 4.04 21.30
CA LEU A 30 -0.32 4.32 20.80
C LEU A 30 -1.35 3.49 21.58
N GLU A 31 -1.95 4.13 22.57
CA GLU A 31 -3.13 3.64 23.28
C GLU A 31 -4.24 4.70 23.25
N PHE A 32 -5.49 4.26 23.36
CA PHE A 32 -6.62 5.16 23.54
C PHE A 32 -7.65 4.49 24.45
N ASP A 33 -8.30 5.31 25.28
CA ASP A 33 -9.50 4.92 26.01
C ASP A 33 -10.71 4.98 25.04
N PRO A 34 -11.43 3.87 24.79
CA PRO A 34 -12.61 3.88 23.92
C PRO A 34 -13.69 4.89 24.34
N ASP A 35 -13.77 5.21 25.64
CA ASP A 35 -14.74 6.17 26.17
C ASP A 35 -14.30 7.63 25.98
N SER A 36 -13.03 7.88 25.64
CA SER A 36 -12.47 9.22 25.42
C SER A 36 -12.46 9.65 23.95
N VAL A 37 -12.88 8.78 23.03
CA VAL A 37 -12.88 9.03 21.58
C VAL A 37 -14.28 8.99 20.99
N ASN A 38 -14.55 9.87 20.02
CA ASN A 38 -15.88 10.00 19.41
C ASN A 38 -16.33 8.75 18.63
N ASP A 39 -15.40 8.06 17.97
CA ASP A 39 -15.68 6.85 17.19
C ASP A 39 -14.57 5.81 17.40
N PRO A 40 -14.66 4.98 18.46
CA PRO A 40 -13.64 3.99 18.80
C PRO A 40 -13.52 2.88 17.74
N GLU A 41 -14.60 2.60 17.00
CA GLU A 41 -14.57 1.61 15.92
C GLU A 41 -13.77 2.13 14.72
N LEU A 42 -13.98 3.39 14.33
CA LEU A 42 -13.22 4.02 13.25
C LEU A 42 -11.74 4.11 13.61
N LEU A 43 -11.43 4.49 14.84
CA LEU A 43 -10.05 4.53 15.32
C LEU A 43 -9.42 3.14 15.27
N SER A 44 -10.11 2.09 15.75
CA SER A 44 -9.64 0.71 15.66
C SER A 44 -9.33 0.27 14.21
N VAL A 45 -10.15 0.70 13.24
CA VAL A 45 -9.87 0.46 11.81
C VAL A 45 -8.62 1.19 11.34
N LYS A 46 -8.38 2.44 11.77
CA LYS A 46 -7.14 3.17 11.46
C LYS A 46 -5.90 2.47 12.04
N PHE A 47 -5.97 1.99 13.28
CA PHE A 47 -4.91 1.16 13.87
C PHE A 47 -4.64 -0.11 13.05
N ALA A 48 -5.69 -0.82 12.63
CA ALA A 48 -5.56 -2.03 11.81
C ALA A 48 -4.95 -1.74 10.42
N LEU A 49 -5.35 -0.63 9.78
CA LEU A 49 -4.77 -0.18 8.51
C LEU A 49 -3.28 0.14 8.66
N TYR A 50 -2.90 0.80 9.75
CA TYR A 50 -1.49 1.11 10.03
C TYR A 50 -0.67 -0.16 10.30
N ALA A 51 -1.17 -1.09 11.10
CA ALA A 51 -0.52 -2.38 11.34
C ALA A 51 -0.33 -3.18 10.04
N ARG A 52 -1.33 -3.18 9.15
CA ARG A 52 -1.23 -3.79 7.82
C ARG A 52 -0.16 -3.11 6.96
N LEU A 53 -0.07 -1.79 7.01
CA LEU A 53 0.98 -1.04 6.32
C LEU A 53 2.39 -1.38 6.83
N LEU A 54 2.58 -1.53 8.14
CA LEU A 54 3.87 -1.96 8.71
C LEU A 54 4.24 -3.39 8.29
N THR A 55 3.26 -4.26 8.07
CA THR A 55 3.49 -5.60 7.49
C THR A 55 4.01 -5.50 6.06
N PHE A 56 3.47 -4.57 5.27
CA PHE A 56 3.99 -4.29 3.92
C PHE A 56 5.38 -3.67 3.95
N LEU A 57 5.70 -2.81 4.92
CA LEU A 57 7.06 -2.32 5.11
C LEU A 57 8.06 -3.44 5.40
N ASP A 58 7.73 -4.39 6.29
CA ASP A 58 8.58 -5.56 6.54
C ASP A 58 8.81 -6.39 5.26
N THR A 59 7.74 -6.56 4.47
CA THR A 59 7.81 -7.28 3.19
C THR A 59 8.68 -6.54 2.17
N ALA A 60 8.56 -5.20 2.09
CA ALA A 60 9.39 -4.36 1.22
C ALA A 60 10.87 -4.46 1.56
N ILE A 61 11.22 -4.41 2.85
CA ILE A 61 12.59 -4.58 3.33
C ILE A 61 13.14 -5.94 2.90
N ARG A 62 12.42 -7.03 3.15
CA ARG A 62 12.87 -8.39 2.78
C ARG A 62 13.04 -8.59 1.28
N HIS A 63 12.13 -8.07 0.47
CA HIS A 63 12.25 -8.15 -0.99
C HIS A 63 13.45 -7.34 -1.49
N THR A 64 13.70 -6.17 -0.92
CA THR A 64 14.88 -5.36 -1.25
C THR A 64 16.17 -6.08 -0.87
N GLU A 65 16.24 -6.69 0.33
CA GLU A 65 17.40 -7.46 0.80
C GLU A 65 17.67 -8.73 -0.03
N SER A 66 16.63 -9.32 -0.62
CA SER A 66 16.71 -10.55 -1.40
C SER A 66 16.80 -10.31 -2.91
N ASP A 67 17.00 -9.06 -3.33
CA ASP A 67 17.04 -8.65 -4.75
C ASP A 67 15.76 -9.01 -5.54
N LYS A 68 14.61 -9.01 -4.86
CA LYS A 68 13.27 -9.26 -5.43
C LYS A 68 12.56 -7.95 -5.74
N LEU A 69 13.18 -7.17 -6.61
CA LEU A 69 12.80 -5.78 -6.87
C LEU A 69 11.45 -5.64 -7.61
N LEU A 70 11.05 -6.63 -8.41
CA LEU A 70 9.71 -6.64 -9.01
C LEU A 70 8.60 -6.82 -7.98
N ASP A 71 8.83 -7.66 -6.98
CA ASP A 71 7.88 -7.85 -5.89
C ASP A 71 7.74 -6.58 -5.05
N LEU A 72 8.80 -5.76 -4.93
CA LEU A 72 8.73 -4.48 -4.24
C LEU A 72 7.68 -3.54 -4.85
N ARG A 73 7.49 -3.55 -6.18
CA ARG A 73 6.43 -2.74 -6.84
C ARG A 73 5.03 -3.24 -6.47
N ILE A 74 4.84 -4.54 -6.34
CA ILE A 74 3.58 -5.13 -5.85
C ILE A 74 3.32 -4.67 -4.42
N VAL A 75 4.35 -4.67 -3.57
CA VAL A 75 4.25 -4.16 -2.19
C VAL A 75 3.91 -2.66 -2.17
N ALA A 76 4.54 -1.85 -3.02
CA ALA A 76 4.25 -0.42 -3.12
C ALA A 76 2.77 -0.17 -3.48
N ARG A 77 2.20 -0.92 -4.42
CA ARG A 77 0.76 -0.87 -4.74
C ARG A 77 -0.11 -1.12 -3.50
N ASN A 78 0.21 -2.17 -2.75
CA ASN A 78 -0.57 -2.56 -1.57
C ASN A 78 -0.44 -1.54 -0.43
N ALA A 79 0.75 -0.95 -0.27
CA ALA A 79 0.97 0.16 0.64
C ALA A 79 0.09 1.37 0.29
N ILE A 80 0.03 1.76 -1.00
CA ILE A 80 -0.84 2.86 -1.45
C ILE A 80 -2.31 2.60 -1.12
N GLU A 81 -2.80 1.38 -1.34
CA GLU A 81 -4.19 1.05 -1.01
C GLU A 81 -4.47 1.27 0.48
N CYS A 82 -3.57 0.86 1.39
CA CYS A 82 -3.68 1.20 2.80
C CYS A 82 -3.70 2.72 3.04
N GLY A 83 -2.84 3.48 2.35
CA GLY A 83 -2.82 4.94 2.43
C GLY A 83 -4.12 5.60 2.00
N MET A 84 -4.70 5.14 0.89
CA MET A 84 -6.00 5.61 0.41
C MET A 84 -7.13 5.29 1.38
N HIS A 85 -7.11 4.10 1.99
CA HIS A 85 -8.08 3.72 3.01
C HIS A 85 -7.93 4.55 4.29
N MET A 86 -6.69 4.81 4.74
CA MET A 86 -6.42 5.65 5.91
C MET A 86 -6.90 7.08 5.69
N ASP A 87 -6.60 7.66 4.53
CA ASP A 87 -7.05 8.99 4.13
C ASP A 87 -8.58 9.07 4.03
N ALA A 88 -9.22 8.09 3.38
CA ALA A 88 -10.68 8.01 3.32
C ALA A 88 -11.31 7.87 4.71
N ALA A 89 -10.72 7.09 5.61
CA ALA A 89 -11.15 6.94 7.00
C ALA A 89 -11.06 8.26 7.80
N SER A 90 -10.20 9.19 7.39
CA SER A 90 -10.07 10.51 8.03
C SER A 90 -11.01 11.56 7.43
N ARG A 91 -11.46 11.40 6.18
CA ARG A 91 -12.25 12.42 5.48
C ARG A 91 -13.72 12.08 5.31
N TRP A 92 -14.07 10.80 5.20
CA TRP A 92 -15.44 10.38 4.89
C TRP A 92 -16.22 10.02 6.15
N PRO A 93 -17.28 10.78 6.51
CA PRO A 93 -18.07 10.49 7.70
C PRO A 93 -18.75 9.12 7.67
N ASP A 94 -19.01 8.57 6.49
CA ASP A 94 -19.65 7.27 6.30
C ASP A 94 -18.67 6.14 5.90
N TYR A 95 -17.36 6.34 6.08
CA TYR A 95 -16.32 5.38 5.70
C TYR A 95 -16.57 3.98 6.27
N LEU A 96 -16.77 3.86 7.59
CA LEU A 96 -17.00 2.57 8.25
C LEU A 96 -18.18 1.81 7.63
N ARG A 97 -19.27 2.53 7.35
CA ARG A 97 -20.45 1.95 6.72
C ARG A 97 -20.09 1.44 5.32
N LYS A 98 -19.39 2.24 4.50
CA LYS A 98 -18.94 1.81 3.17
C LYS A 98 -18.00 0.61 3.21
N LEU A 99 -17.10 0.55 4.19
CA LEU A 99 -16.17 -0.58 4.38
C LEU A 99 -16.92 -1.88 4.73
N LYS A 100 -17.89 -1.81 5.65
CA LYS A 100 -18.76 -2.95 6.01
C LYS A 100 -19.64 -3.39 4.83
N ASP A 101 -20.14 -2.43 4.07
CA ASP A 101 -20.96 -2.66 2.89
C ASP A 101 -20.15 -3.35 1.76
N ASP A 102 -18.88 -2.98 1.58
CA ASP A 102 -17.95 -3.64 0.65
C ASP A 102 -17.67 -5.11 1.05
N ASP A 103 -17.40 -5.36 2.33
CA ASP A 103 -17.19 -6.72 2.84
C ASP A 103 -18.44 -7.61 2.65
N LYS A 104 -19.65 -7.08 2.91
CA LYS A 104 -20.91 -7.79 2.60
C LYS A 104 -21.04 -8.10 1.12
N ALA A 105 -20.73 -7.14 0.24
CA ALA A 105 -20.78 -7.35 -1.20
C ALA A 105 -19.80 -8.45 -1.64
N SER A 106 -18.61 -8.50 -1.04
CA SER A 106 -17.62 -9.56 -1.28
C SER A 106 -18.13 -10.94 -0.84
N ARG A 107 -18.60 -11.06 0.42
CA ARG A 107 -19.16 -12.31 0.97
C ARG A 107 -20.36 -12.83 0.18
N ARG A 108 -21.25 -11.93 -0.24
CA ARG A 108 -22.38 -12.27 -1.11
C ARG A 108 -21.90 -12.81 -2.46
N SER A 109 -20.92 -12.17 -3.08
CA SER A 109 -20.38 -12.61 -4.38
C SER A 109 -19.85 -14.05 -4.28
N LEU A 110 -19.10 -14.35 -3.22
CA LEU A 110 -18.62 -15.70 -2.96
C LEU A 110 -19.78 -16.69 -2.73
N ALA A 111 -20.81 -16.29 -1.98
CA ALA A 111 -21.97 -17.14 -1.71
C ALA A 111 -22.76 -17.51 -2.97
N VAL A 112 -22.78 -16.65 -4.00
CA VAL A 112 -23.43 -16.93 -5.29
C VAL A 112 -22.75 -18.12 -6.00
N GLU A 113 -21.43 -18.16 -6.00
CA GLU A 113 -20.63 -19.18 -6.69
C GLU A 113 -20.66 -20.56 -6.01
N ILE A 114 -21.00 -20.62 -4.72
CA ILE A 114 -21.05 -21.88 -3.98
C ILE A 114 -22.42 -22.55 -4.20
N PRO A 115 -22.49 -23.76 -4.79
CA PRO A 115 -23.75 -24.50 -4.94
C PRO A 115 -24.34 -24.87 -3.57
N ALA A 116 -25.67 -24.80 -3.41
CA ALA A 116 -26.30 -25.11 -2.13
C ALA A 116 -26.28 -26.62 -1.80
N GLU A 117 -26.16 -27.45 -2.83
CA GLU A 117 -26.24 -28.91 -2.81
C GLU A 117 -25.03 -29.54 -2.14
N ILE A 118 -23.87 -28.89 -2.22
CA ILE A 118 -22.62 -29.35 -1.61
C ILE A 118 -22.50 -28.95 -0.12
N LEU A 119 -23.48 -28.20 0.40
CA LEU A 119 -23.45 -27.65 1.75
C LEU A 119 -24.38 -28.42 2.71
N ASP A 120 -23.90 -28.63 3.94
CA ASP A 120 -24.75 -29.07 5.05
C ASP A 120 -25.81 -28.00 5.41
N ALA A 121 -26.75 -28.36 6.29
CA ALA A 121 -27.85 -27.48 6.68
C ALA A 121 -27.39 -26.20 7.39
N LYS A 122 -26.29 -26.22 8.15
CA LYS A 122 -25.74 -25.04 8.83
C LYS A 122 -25.13 -24.09 7.81
N ASN A 123 -24.30 -24.62 6.91
CA ASN A 123 -23.63 -23.85 5.87
C ASN A 123 -24.61 -23.30 4.84
N ARG A 124 -25.70 -24.02 4.53
CA ARG A 124 -26.82 -23.47 3.73
C ARG A 124 -27.48 -22.25 4.38
N ARG A 125 -27.68 -22.25 5.70
CA ARG A 125 -28.23 -21.08 6.42
C ARG A 125 -27.27 -19.89 6.39
N ILE A 126 -25.98 -20.13 6.56
CA ILE A 126 -24.94 -19.07 6.48
C ILE A 126 -24.93 -18.46 5.07
N ARG A 127 -24.88 -19.32 4.03
CA ARG A 127 -24.95 -18.90 2.63
C ARG A 127 -26.20 -18.06 2.37
N GLN A 128 -27.37 -18.51 2.83
CA GLN A 128 -28.61 -17.76 2.66
C GLN A 128 -28.57 -16.40 3.36
N GLY A 129 -27.93 -16.31 4.55
CA GLY A 129 -27.68 -15.05 5.23
C GLY A 129 -26.88 -14.08 4.36
N MET A 130 -25.77 -14.53 3.77
CA MET A 130 -24.94 -13.72 2.86
C MET A 130 -25.71 -13.30 1.59
N LEU A 131 -26.58 -14.16 1.07
CA LEU A 131 -27.45 -13.86 -0.08
C LEU A 131 -28.63 -12.94 0.25
N ASN A 132 -28.92 -12.70 1.53
CA ASN A 132 -29.96 -11.76 1.95
C ASN A 132 -29.41 -10.35 2.20
N ASP A 133 -28.08 -10.19 2.30
CA ASP A 133 -27.45 -8.89 2.43
C ASP A 133 -27.70 -8.03 1.18
N LYS A 134 -28.08 -6.76 1.39
CA LYS A 134 -28.34 -5.81 0.30
C LYS A 134 -27.07 -5.57 -0.52
N THR A 135 -27.24 -5.41 -1.82
CA THR A 135 -26.14 -5.07 -2.73
C THR A 135 -25.67 -3.64 -2.49
N ALA A 136 -24.45 -3.49 -1.98
CA ALA A 136 -23.72 -2.24 -2.04
C ALA A 136 -22.64 -2.32 -3.12
N LYS A 137 -22.29 -1.17 -3.70
CA LYS A 137 -21.20 -1.10 -4.67
C LYS A 137 -19.88 -1.33 -3.94
N ARG A 138 -19.02 -2.20 -4.48
CA ARG A 138 -17.67 -2.40 -3.97
C ARG A 138 -16.88 -1.10 -3.97
N LEU A 139 -16.08 -0.89 -2.92
CA LEU A 139 -15.15 0.23 -2.84
C LEU A 139 -14.06 0.01 -3.89
N GLN A 140 -13.93 0.96 -4.80
CA GLN A 140 -12.84 0.98 -5.76
C GLN A 140 -11.73 1.89 -5.23
N PRO A 141 -10.44 1.53 -5.37
CA PRO A 141 -9.34 2.39 -4.93
C PRO A 141 -9.39 3.81 -5.54
N THR A 142 -9.85 3.94 -6.78
CA THR A 142 -10.08 5.26 -7.41
C THR A 142 -11.22 6.05 -6.78
N ASP A 143 -12.22 5.38 -6.18
CA ASP A 143 -13.29 6.04 -5.44
C ASP A 143 -12.74 6.61 -4.11
N LEU A 144 -11.81 5.91 -3.43
CA LEU A 144 -11.16 6.37 -2.19
C LEU A 144 -10.41 7.70 -2.36
N GLY A 145 -9.78 7.89 -3.53
CA GLY A 145 -9.06 9.11 -3.88
C GLY A 145 -9.92 10.36 -4.12
N LYS A 146 -11.25 10.23 -4.19
CA LYS A 146 -12.13 11.38 -4.44
C LYS A 146 -12.12 12.33 -3.25
N GLY A 147 -11.81 13.61 -3.53
CA GLY A 147 -11.67 14.66 -2.52
C GLY A 147 -10.49 14.46 -1.57
N SER A 148 -9.48 13.70 -1.99
CA SER A 148 -8.21 13.56 -1.27
C SER A 148 -7.27 14.71 -1.64
N ASP A 149 -6.60 15.29 -0.65
CA ASP A 149 -5.50 16.23 -0.89
C ASP A 149 -4.24 15.51 -1.40
N PHE A 150 -4.22 14.17 -1.34
CA PHE A 150 -3.12 13.31 -1.77
C PHE A 150 -3.34 12.74 -3.16
N ALA A 151 -3.69 13.60 -4.13
CA ALA A 151 -3.92 13.21 -5.53
C ALA A 151 -2.75 12.41 -6.14
N ARG A 152 -1.52 12.67 -5.68
CA ARG A 152 -0.31 11.93 -6.06
C ARG A 152 -0.45 10.42 -5.79
N LEU A 153 -1.06 10.00 -4.67
CA LEU A 153 -1.25 8.57 -4.37
C LEU A 153 -2.16 7.89 -5.40
N VAL A 154 -3.20 8.59 -5.89
CA VAL A 154 -4.09 8.06 -6.94
C VAL A 154 -3.36 7.87 -8.26
N LEU A 155 -2.49 8.81 -8.62
CA LEU A 155 -1.68 8.72 -9.83
C LEU A 155 -0.67 7.56 -9.73
N MET A 156 0.07 7.49 -8.63
CA MET A 156 1.05 6.41 -8.39
C MET A 156 0.36 5.04 -8.35
N TYR A 157 -0.81 4.95 -7.71
CA TYR A 157 -1.62 3.73 -7.72
C TYR A 157 -1.97 3.28 -9.13
N ARG A 158 -2.45 4.18 -9.99
CA ARG A 158 -2.81 3.84 -11.38
C ARG A 158 -1.58 3.38 -12.17
N LYS A 159 -0.45 4.08 -12.03
CA LYS A 159 0.81 3.72 -12.71
C LYS A 159 1.26 2.32 -12.29
N ILE A 160 1.41 2.08 -10.98
CA ILE A 160 1.93 0.81 -10.45
C ILE A 160 0.90 -0.32 -10.63
N SER A 161 -0.40 -0.08 -10.43
CA SER A 161 -1.43 -1.13 -10.55
C SER A 161 -1.60 -1.65 -11.97
N SER A 162 -1.44 -0.79 -12.99
CA SER A 162 -1.43 -1.22 -14.39
C SER A 162 -0.31 -2.21 -14.66
N ASP A 163 0.81 -2.04 -13.97
CA ASP A 163 2.03 -2.79 -14.18
C ASP A 163 2.10 -4.09 -13.35
N THR A 164 1.54 -4.08 -12.14
CA THR A 164 1.74 -5.14 -11.15
C THR A 164 0.51 -6.03 -10.91
N ALA A 165 -0.70 -5.53 -11.17
CA ALA A 165 -1.94 -6.26 -10.89
C ALA A 165 -2.72 -6.67 -12.14
N HIS A 166 -2.41 -6.06 -13.28
CA HIS A 166 -3.08 -6.33 -14.54
C HIS A 166 -2.13 -6.95 -15.54
N VAL A 167 -2.60 -7.95 -16.28
CA VAL A 167 -1.88 -8.52 -17.40
C VAL A 167 -1.95 -7.52 -18.55
N THR A 168 -0.93 -6.68 -18.67
CA THR A 168 -0.79 -5.70 -19.76
C THR A 168 0.34 -6.13 -20.69
N ALA A 169 0.36 -5.59 -21.91
CA ALA A 169 1.46 -5.86 -22.83
C ALA A 169 2.81 -5.48 -22.18
N SER A 170 2.89 -4.30 -21.57
CA SER A 170 4.12 -3.81 -20.88
C SER A 170 4.54 -4.68 -19.69
N SER A 171 3.59 -5.17 -18.88
CA SER A 171 3.91 -6.04 -17.75
C SER A 171 4.37 -7.44 -18.19
N LEU A 172 3.97 -7.88 -19.39
CA LEU A 172 4.42 -9.15 -19.97
C LEU A 172 5.75 -9.01 -20.72
N ASP A 173 5.94 -7.89 -21.42
CA ASP A 173 7.09 -7.66 -22.31
C ASP A 173 8.42 -7.70 -21.53
N ARG A 174 8.45 -7.20 -20.30
CA ARG A 174 9.62 -7.29 -19.40
C ARG A 174 10.12 -8.72 -19.16
N HIS A 175 9.25 -9.73 -19.28
CA HIS A 175 9.64 -11.14 -19.12
C HIS A 175 10.24 -11.74 -20.40
N MET A 176 10.27 -10.99 -21.50
CA MET A 176 10.77 -11.43 -22.80
C MET A 176 11.88 -10.50 -23.27
N ALA A 177 13.13 -10.97 -23.21
CA ALA A 177 14.27 -10.22 -23.72
C ALA A 177 14.82 -10.91 -24.97
N THR A 178 14.99 -10.14 -26.05
CA THR A 178 15.70 -10.63 -27.24
C THR A 178 17.17 -10.26 -27.13
N ASP A 179 18.05 -11.25 -27.17
CA ASP A 179 19.49 -11.02 -27.12
C ASP A 179 20.04 -10.48 -28.46
N THR A 180 21.32 -10.13 -28.46
CA THR A 180 22.01 -9.58 -29.65
C THR A 180 22.08 -10.56 -30.83
N GLU A 181 21.80 -11.85 -30.60
CA GLU A 181 21.75 -12.89 -31.62
C GLU A 181 20.32 -13.10 -32.17
N GLY A 182 19.35 -12.30 -31.71
CA GLY A 182 17.96 -12.40 -32.12
C GLY A 182 17.20 -13.53 -31.43
N VAL A 183 17.76 -14.14 -30.37
CA VAL A 183 17.09 -15.19 -29.60
C VAL A 183 16.29 -14.56 -28.47
N THR A 184 14.97 -14.78 -28.48
CA THR A 184 14.10 -14.37 -27.38
C THR A 184 14.15 -15.36 -26.24
N ARG A 185 14.45 -14.88 -25.02
CA ARG A 185 14.54 -15.67 -23.81
C ARG A 185 13.51 -15.22 -22.78
N LEU A 186 12.95 -16.21 -22.09
CA LEU A 186 12.07 -16.00 -20.95
C LEU A 186 12.89 -15.64 -19.70
N THR A 187 12.48 -14.58 -19.01
CA THR A 187 13.06 -14.12 -17.76
C THR A 187 12.00 -14.15 -16.66
N ILE A 188 12.26 -14.88 -15.58
CA ILE A 188 11.31 -15.03 -14.46
C ILE A 188 11.37 -13.81 -13.52
N ASP A 189 12.54 -13.18 -13.40
CA ASP A 189 12.80 -12.05 -12.50
C ASP A 189 13.46 -10.92 -13.31
N PRO A 190 12.66 -10.15 -14.06
CA PRO A 190 13.19 -9.11 -14.93
C PRO A 190 13.79 -7.97 -14.12
N ILE A 191 14.89 -7.42 -14.63
CA ILE A 191 15.55 -6.26 -14.03
C ILE A 191 14.61 -5.06 -14.14
N ILE A 192 14.54 -4.29 -13.06
CA ILE A 192 13.79 -3.05 -12.97
C ILE A 192 14.78 -1.90 -13.00
N ASP A 193 14.43 -0.83 -13.71
CA ASP A 193 15.28 0.34 -13.78
C ASP A 193 15.22 1.19 -12.50
N ASP A 194 16.18 2.10 -12.37
CA ASP A 194 16.33 2.95 -11.19
C ASP A 194 15.13 3.90 -11.00
N GLU A 195 14.44 4.29 -12.08
CA GLU A 195 13.24 5.13 -12.00
C GLU A 195 12.08 4.35 -11.37
N GLU A 196 11.81 3.15 -11.86
CA GLU A 196 10.76 2.26 -11.35
C GLU A 196 11.02 1.85 -9.88
N LEU A 197 12.29 1.69 -9.50
CA LEU A 197 12.71 1.46 -8.11
C LEU A 197 12.49 2.68 -7.22
N TYR A 198 12.96 3.84 -7.67
CA TYR A 198 12.76 5.12 -7.00
C TYR A 198 11.27 5.39 -6.77
N GLU A 199 10.43 5.13 -7.76
CA GLU A 199 8.98 5.24 -7.64
C GLU A 199 8.42 4.31 -6.56
N ALA A 200 8.85 3.05 -6.50
CA ALA A 200 8.38 2.11 -5.49
C ALA A 200 8.79 2.58 -4.08
N PHE A 201 10.05 2.93 -3.87
CA PHE A 201 10.55 3.37 -2.56
C PHE A 201 9.87 4.66 -2.10
N THR A 202 9.82 5.68 -2.95
CA THR A 202 9.20 6.96 -2.58
C THR A 202 7.71 6.84 -2.31
N THR A 203 7.02 5.94 -3.03
CA THR A 203 5.61 5.63 -2.80
C THR A 203 5.40 5.04 -1.41
N ILE A 204 6.19 4.01 -1.07
CA ILE A 204 6.11 3.34 0.22
C ILE A 204 6.39 4.36 1.33
N ALA A 205 7.48 5.12 1.21
CA ALA A 205 7.88 6.12 2.18
C ALA A 205 6.83 7.22 2.39
N LEU A 206 6.29 7.78 1.30
CA LEU A 206 5.24 8.79 1.37
C LEU A 206 3.99 8.24 2.05
N THR A 207 3.60 7.01 1.71
CA THR A 207 2.41 6.37 2.29
C THR A 207 2.58 6.11 3.77
N LEU A 208 3.76 5.66 4.20
CA LEU A 208 4.13 5.46 5.59
C LEU A 208 4.02 6.76 6.39
N LEU A 209 4.68 7.83 5.93
CA LEU A 209 4.65 9.14 6.57
C LEU A 209 3.21 9.70 6.67
N LEU A 210 2.44 9.58 5.59
CA LEU A 210 1.04 10.00 5.57
C LEU A 210 0.21 9.26 6.61
N CYS A 211 0.29 7.92 6.62
CA CYS A 211 -0.51 7.12 7.53
C CYS A 211 -0.14 7.34 8.99
N THR A 212 1.15 7.53 9.28
CA THR A 212 1.60 7.92 10.61
C THR A 212 1.00 9.25 11.02
N TRP A 213 1.07 10.26 10.15
CA TRP A 213 0.51 11.58 10.45
C TRP A 213 -1.01 11.52 10.70
N LEU A 214 -1.76 10.85 9.82
CA LEU A 214 -3.21 10.70 9.96
C LEU A 214 -3.63 9.88 11.20
N LEU A 215 -2.82 8.88 11.58
CA LEU A 215 -3.07 8.10 12.78
C LEU A 215 -2.82 8.94 14.04
N MET A 216 -1.71 9.68 14.08
CA MET A 216 -1.38 10.56 15.20
C MET A 216 -2.44 11.67 15.38
N ASP A 217 -2.87 12.30 14.29
CA ASP A 217 -3.95 13.30 14.34
C ASP A 217 -5.26 12.73 14.90
N ALA A 218 -5.51 11.43 14.71
CA ALA A 218 -6.70 10.75 15.21
C ALA A 218 -6.62 10.30 16.68
N VAL A 219 -5.42 10.28 17.29
CA VAL A 219 -5.20 9.84 18.67
C VAL A 219 -5.02 11.07 19.58
N PRO A 220 -5.96 11.37 20.49
CA PRO A 220 -6.01 12.64 21.23
C PRO A 220 -4.75 12.99 22.04
N GLU A 221 -4.07 11.98 22.58
CA GLU A 221 -2.88 12.16 23.44
C GLU A 221 -1.56 11.98 22.67
N SER A 222 -1.62 11.71 21.36
CA SER A 222 -0.41 11.53 20.60
C SER A 222 0.28 12.89 20.38
N SER A 223 1.49 13.02 20.94
CA SER A 223 2.35 14.17 20.68
C SER A 223 3.16 13.94 19.41
N ARG A 224 3.56 15.02 18.72
CA ARG A 224 4.45 14.93 17.55
C ARG A 224 5.72 14.17 17.95
N ASN A 225 5.98 13.07 17.26
CA ASN A 225 7.14 12.22 17.50
C ASN A 225 8.33 12.81 16.75
N GLY A 226 9.34 13.30 17.49
CA GLY A 226 10.54 13.92 16.93
C GLY A 226 11.26 13.02 15.93
N ALA A 227 11.37 11.72 16.22
CA ALA A 227 12.01 10.75 15.32
C ALA A 227 11.24 10.60 13.99
N MET A 228 9.90 10.65 14.02
CA MET A 228 9.08 10.64 12.81
C MET A 228 9.26 11.92 11.98
N LEU A 229 9.45 13.07 12.62
CA LEU A 229 9.76 14.32 11.93
C LEU A 229 11.14 14.26 11.27
N GLU A 230 12.16 13.77 11.97
CA GLU A 230 13.50 13.56 11.41
C GLU A 230 13.48 12.61 10.20
N LEU A 231 12.69 11.52 10.27
CA LEU A 231 12.48 10.62 9.15
C LEU A 231 11.79 11.29 7.96
N ALA A 232 10.83 12.18 8.22
CA ALA A 232 10.17 12.97 7.18
C ALA A 232 11.15 13.93 6.48
N GLU A 233 12.04 14.57 7.23
CA GLU A 233 13.09 15.44 6.69
C GLU A 233 14.10 14.65 5.84
N ARG A 234 14.54 13.49 6.35
CA ARG A 234 15.42 12.57 5.60
C ARG A 234 14.77 12.10 4.30
N TYR A 235 13.48 11.74 4.34
CA TYR A 235 12.70 11.41 3.14
C TYR A 235 12.72 12.55 2.12
N GLN A 236 12.47 13.79 2.56
CA GLN A 236 12.50 14.94 1.64
C GLN A 236 13.88 15.14 1.01
N SER A 237 14.96 14.93 1.77
CA SER A 237 16.33 15.01 1.27
C SER A 237 16.59 13.96 0.19
N LEU A 238 16.29 12.68 0.46
CA LEU A 238 16.43 11.58 -0.50
C LEU A 238 15.57 11.81 -1.75
N TYR A 239 14.29 12.14 -1.56
CA TYR A 239 13.37 12.42 -2.65
C TYR A 239 13.87 13.52 -3.59
N ARG A 240 14.36 14.65 -3.04
CA ARG A 240 14.88 15.79 -3.82
C ARG A 240 16.21 15.52 -4.49
N ARG A 241 17.07 14.71 -3.87
CA ARG A 241 18.35 14.29 -4.48
C ARG A 241 18.07 13.43 -5.71
N ASP A 242 17.26 12.40 -5.53
CA ASP A 242 17.09 11.37 -6.56
C ASP A 242 16.21 11.86 -7.73
N ILE A 243 15.20 12.71 -7.48
CA ILE A 243 14.43 13.32 -8.59
C ILE A 243 15.28 14.20 -9.52
N ARG A 244 16.37 14.79 -9.02
CA ARG A 244 17.29 15.59 -9.85
C ARG A 244 18.14 14.69 -10.75
N LEU A 245 18.59 13.55 -10.22
CA LEU A 245 19.37 12.57 -10.98
C LEU A 245 18.62 12.04 -12.21
N PHE A 246 17.29 11.93 -12.14
CA PHE A 246 16.48 11.51 -13.30
C PHE A 246 16.15 12.66 -14.26
N LYS A 247 16.07 13.91 -13.77
CA LYS A 247 15.84 15.07 -14.66
C LYS A 247 17.08 15.43 -15.48
N ASP A 248 18.26 15.26 -14.91
CA ASP A 248 19.54 15.59 -15.57
C ASP A 248 19.97 14.51 -16.59
N GLN A 249 19.23 13.40 -16.71
CA GLN A 249 19.47 12.33 -17.71
C GLN A 249 18.66 12.51 -18.99
N ASP A 250 17.65 13.39 -18.98
CA ASP A 250 16.78 13.72 -20.12
C ASP A 250 17.25 14.98 -20.91
N GLU A 251 18.38 15.59 -20.51
CA GLU A 251 19.06 16.71 -21.20
C GLU A 251 20.35 16.26 -21.91
#